data_AF-A0A160IS59-F1
#
_entry.id   AF-A0A160IS59-F1
#
_cell.length_a   1.000
_cell.length_b   1.000
_cell.length_c   1.000
_cell.angle_alpha   90.00
_cell.angle_beta   90.00
_cell.angle_gamma   90.00
#
_symmetry.space_group_name_H-M   'P 1'
#
loop_
_entity.id
_entity.type
_entity.pdbx_description
1 polymer ?
#
loop_
_entity_poly.entity_id
_entity_poly.type
_entity_poly.pdbx_seq_one_letter_code
_entity_poly.pdbx_strand_id
1 'polypeptide(L)'
;MKRYVAAFLVALFIIPTSAFAYQSLLADGLYGSFANVKKHVASATLEGYMTFDAKLSEAKGEMGKEEYEKFRGSLSVLTDAKLKYGDSFGNINYDLMPEEEKEKIRANSFVLQPYFDKLNGDVSSKELLSSYEYKLFIDALMTYETILAKAEIDTSKGPVVIDNLPEEYQEQFKLTQKFIHSVYQLQEEQRQ
;
A
#
# COMPACT_ATOMS: atom_id res chain seq x y z
N MET A 1 -11.69 -15.50 4.55
CA MET A 1 -12.30 -14.25 4.03
C MET A 1 -11.58 -13.94 2.73
N LYS A 2 -12.26 -13.89 1.57
CA LYS A 2 -11.60 -13.58 0.29
C LYS A 2 -11.12 -12.14 0.33
N ARG A 3 -9.86 -11.92 0.71
CA ARG A 3 -9.19 -10.62 0.65
C ARG A 3 -8.99 -10.31 -0.84
N TYR A 4 -9.91 -9.54 -1.42
CA TYR A 4 -9.68 -8.93 -2.73
C TYR A 4 -8.34 -8.20 -2.64
N VAL A 5 -7.48 -8.43 -3.63
CA VAL A 5 -6.14 -7.86 -3.76
C VAL A 5 -6.23 -6.37 -3.48
N ALA A 6 -5.96 -6.02 -2.23
CA ALA A 6 -5.94 -4.66 -1.75
C ALA A 6 -4.65 -4.10 -2.28
N ALA A 7 -4.75 -3.51 -3.48
CA ALA A 7 -3.82 -2.51 -3.95
C ALA A 7 -3.38 -1.68 -2.75
N PHE A 8 -2.07 -1.66 -2.51
CA PHE A 8 -1.41 -0.92 -1.46
C PHE A 8 -2.15 0.41 -1.18
N LEU A 9 -2.71 0.49 0.04
CA LEU A 9 -3.33 1.66 0.72
C LEU A 9 -4.83 1.93 0.65
N VAL A 10 -5.71 1.15 -0.01
CA VAL A 10 -7.15 1.53 -0.05
C VAL A 10 -8.19 0.48 0.42
N ALA A 11 -7.86 -0.77 0.72
CA ALA A 11 -8.91 -1.70 1.21
C ALA A 11 -9.07 -1.73 2.74
N LEU A 12 -10.00 -0.90 3.22
CA LEU A 12 -11.06 -1.20 4.20
C LEU A 12 -10.82 -2.33 5.23
N PHE A 13 -10.66 -1.95 6.51
CA PHE A 13 -11.02 -2.80 7.65
C PHE A 13 -12.00 -2.05 8.57
N ILE A 14 -13.25 -2.51 8.59
CA ILE A 14 -14.38 -1.93 9.35
C ILE A 14 -14.20 -2.25 10.84
N ILE A 15 -14.01 -1.25 11.69
CA ILE A 15 -14.14 -1.35 13.15
C ILE A 15 -14.88 -0.10 13.67
N PRO A 16 -15.81 -0.22 14.65
CA PRO A 16 -16.48 0.94 15.23
C PRO A 16 -15.46 1.84 15.94
N THR A 17 -15.33 3.08 15.49
CA THR A 17 -14.47 4.09 16.12
C THR A 17 -15.10 4.57 17.42
N SER A 18 -14.61 4.09 18.57
CA SER A 18 -14.91 4.68 19.87
C SER A 18 -14.03 5.92 20.10
N ALA A 19 -14.69 7.08 20.23
CA ALA A 19 -14.21 8.36 20.77
C ALA A 19 -12.69 8.62 20.74
N PHE A 20 -12.17 9.17 19.64
CA PHE A 20 -10.83 9.75 19.61
C PHE A 20 -10.80 11.07 20.38
N ALA A 21 -9.97 11.12 21.43
CA ALA A 21 -9.58 12.36 22.09
C ALA A 21 -8.55 13.12 21.24
N TYR A 22 -8.44 14.44 21.44
CA TYR A 22 -7.52 15.41 20.81
C TYR A 22 -6.01 15.10 20.99
N GLN A 23 -5.54 13.89 20.65
CA GLN A 23 -4.12 13.62 20.44
C GLN A 23 -3.73 14.00 19.00
N SER A 24 -2.49 14.46 18.81
CA SER A 24 -1.94 14.65 17.47
C SER A 24 -1.99 13.32 16.70
N LEU A 25 -2.57 13.32 15.51
CA LEU A 25 -2.66 12.13 14.67
C LEU A 25 -1.24 11.67 14.29
N LEU A 26 -0.95 10.39 14.43
CA LEU A 26 0.27 9.77 13.91
C LEU A 26 0.39 9.97 12.39
N ALA A 27 -0.75 10.00 11.70
CA ALA A 27 -0.83 10.31 10.27
C ALA A 27 -0.27 11.70 9.92
N ASP A 28 -0.47 12.71 10.79
CA ASP A 28 0.11 14.06 10.59
C ASP A 28 1.64 13.99 10.62
N GLY A 29 2.20 13.03 11.34
CA GLY A 29 3.63 12.76 11.37
C GLY A 29 4.20 12.16 10.08
N LEU A 30 3.38 11.80 9.09
CA LEU A 30 3.78 11.28 7.78
C LEU A 30 3.33 12.20 6.64
N TYR A 31 2.09 12.70 6.71
CA TYR A 31 1.49 13.53 5.66
C TYR A 31 1.46 15.03 6.00
N GLY A 32 1.85 15.42 7.22
CA GLY A 32 1.76 16.78 7.74
C GLY A 32 0.34 17.17 8.18
N SER A 33 -0.68 16.88 7.37
CA SER A 33 -2.09 17.04 7.70
C SER A 33 -3.01 16.39 6.66
N PHE A 34 -4.27 16.16 7.01
CA PHE A 34 -5.30 15.78 6.03
C PHE A 34 -5.45 16.81 4.90
N ALA A 35 -5.34 18.11 5.19
CA ALA A 35 -5.41 19.16 4.17
C ALA A 35 -4.30 19.03 3.13
N ASN A 36 -3.10 18.64 3.54
CA ASN A 36 -1.99 18.38 2.63
C ASN A 36 -2.26 17.16 1.74
N VAL A 37 -2.82 16.08 2.29
CA VAL A 37 -3.24 14.92 1.48
C VAL A 37 -4.30 15.34 0.47
N LYS A 38 -5.35 16.05 0.90
CA LYS A 38 -6.47 16.45 0.04
C LYS A 38 -6.06 17.36 -1.11
N LYS A 39 -4.99 18.15 -0.93
CA LYS A 39 -4.40 18.99 -1.98
C LYS A 39 -3.81 18.17 -3.14
N HIS A 40 -3.26 16.98 -2.86
CA HIS A 40 -2.58 16.15 -3.85
C HIS A 40 -3.45 14.98 -4.32
N VAL A 41 -4.25 14.41 -3.42
CA VAL A 41 -5.12 13.25 -3.67
C VAL A 41 -6.57 13.68 -3.55
N ALA A 42 -7.19 13.98 -4.69
CA ALA A 42 -8.56 14.49 -4.76
C ALA A 42 -9.59 13.49 -4.19
N SER A 43 -9.34 12.19 -4.30
CA SER A 43 -10.23 11.16 -3.73
C SER A 43 -10.09 10.97 -2.22
N ALA A 44 -9.09 11.58 -1.57
CA ALA A 44 -8.86 11.39 -0.14
C ALA A 44 -10.06 11.85 0.71
N THR A 45 -10.43 11.01 1.68
CA THR A 45 -11.51 11.28 2.64
C THR A 45 -10.94 11.38 4.05
N LEU A 46 -11.64 12.12 4.92
CA LEU A 46 -11.28 12.21 6.33
C LEU A 46 -11.35 10.82 7.00
N GLU A 47 -12.36 10.02 6.65
CA GLU A 47 -12.50 8.64 7.11
C GLU A 47 -11.29 7.78 6.72
N GLY A 48 -10.82 7.87 5.47
CA GLY A 48 -9.61 7.18 5.03
C GLY A 48 -8.37 7.63 5.81
N TYR A 49 -8.25 8.92 6.08
CA TYR A 49 -7.16 9.49 6.88
C TYR A 49 -7.18 9.01 8.34
N MET A 50 -8.36 8.98 8.97
CA MET A 50 -8.54 8.45 10.33
C MET A 50 -8.32 6.95 10.41
N THR A 51 -8.71 6.20 9.37
CA THR A 51 -8.45 4.77 9.27
C THR A 51 -6.95 4.51 9.19
N PHE A 52 -6.23 5.29 8.38
CA PHE A 52 -4.77 5.22 8.30
C PHE A 52 -4.11 5.53 9.65
N ASP A 53 -4.57 6.57 10.35
CA ASP A 53 -4.09 6.91 11.70
C ASP A 53 -4.29 5.78 12.71
N ALA A 54 -5.49 5.19 12.73
CA ALA A 54 -5.81 4.05 13.59
C ALA A 54 -4.86 2.86 13.33
N LYS A 55 -4.54 2.59 12.05
CA LYS A 55 -3.58 1.55 11.67
C LYS A 55 -2.15 1.85 12.08
N LEU A 56 -1.72 3.11 12.02
CA LEU A 56 -0.43 3.52 12.59
C LEU A 56 -0.38 3.32 14.10
N SER A 57 -1.50 3.55 14.79
CA SER A 57 -1.61 3.33 16.24
C SER A 57 -1.59 1.85 16.60
N GLU A 58 -2.29 1.01 15.83
CA GLU A 58 -2.26 -0.45 15.96
C GLU A 58 -0.84 -0.99 15.78
N ALA A 59 -0.17 -0.58 14.69
CA ALA A 59 1.23 -0.95 14.44
C ALA A 59 2.16 -0.54 15.57
N LYS A 60 1.93 0.64 16.18
CA LYS A 60 2.70 1.11 17.34
C LYS A 60 2.47 0.26 18.60
N GLY A 61 1.28 -0.31 18.76
CA GLY A 61 0.95 -1.21 19.86
C GLY A 61 1.53 -2.62 19.70
N GLU A 62 1.63 -3.10 18.45
CA GLU A 62 2.17 -4.43 18.13
C GLU A 62 3.70 -4.47 18.02
N MET A 63 4.32 -3.34 17.70
CA MET A 63 5.77 -3.23 17.49
C MET A 63 6.47 -2.65 18.72
N GLY A 64 7.70 -3.13 18.97
CA GLY A 64 8.59 -2.46 19.91
C GLY A 64 8.95 -1.05 19.42
N LYS A 65 9.30 -0.13 20.33
CA LYS A 65 9.60 1.28 19.99
C LYS A 65 10.59 1.41 18.82
N GLU A 66 11.71 0.69 18.87
CA GLU A 66 12.74 0.77 17.82
C GLU A 66 12.28 0.19 16.48
N GLU A 67 11.47 -0.88 16.51
CA GLU A 67 10.89 -1.48 15.32
C GLU A 67 9.89 -0.52 14.67
N TYR A 68 9.04 0.10 15.48
CA TYR A 68 8.06 1.07 15.01
C TYR A 68 8.70 2.30 14.37
N GLU A 69 9.78 2.85 14.94
CA GLU A 69 10.49 3.98 14.35
C GLU A 69 11.12 3.62 12.99
N LYS A 70 11.64 2.39 12.84
CA LYS A 70 12.14 1.90 11.54
C LYS A 70 11.02 1.74 10.51
N PHE A 71 9.89 1.17 10.93
CA PHE A 71 8.69 1.04 10.11
C PHE A 71 8.22 2.43 9.65
N ARG A 72 8.06 3.38 10.58
CA ARG A 72 7.60 4.74 10.29
C ARG A 72 8.55 5.48 9.35
N GLY A 73 9.86 5.38 9.56
CA GLY A 73 10.86 5.98 8.68
C GLY A 73 10.87 5.38 7.27
N SER A 74 10.61 4.08 7.15
CA SER A 74 10.44 3.45 5.83
C SER A 74 9.10 3.85 5.19
N LEU A 75 8.04 3.96 5.98
CA LEU A 75 6.71 4.35 5.51
C LEU A 75 6.70 5.80 5.02
N SER A 76 7.45 6.70 5.65
CA SER A 76 7.53 8.10 5.23
C SER A 76 8.08 8.25 3.81
N VAL A 77 9.05 7.41 3.41
CA VAL A 77 9.58 7.40 2.03
C VAL A 77 8.46 7.09 1.02
N LEU A 78 7.57 6.16 1.34
CA LEU A 78 6.44 5.81 0.49
C LEU A 78 5.36 6.90 0.48
N THR A 79 5.02 7.48 1.64
CA THR A 79 4.02 8.56 1.72
C THR A 79 4.47 9.84 1.04
N ASP A 80 5.76 10.19 1.16
CA ASP A 80 6.37 11.32 0.45
C ASP A 80 6.32 11.12 -1.07
N ALA A 81 6.62 9.90 -1.53
CA ALA A 81 6.50 9.55 -2.95
C ALA A 81 5.05 9.68 -3.45
N LYS A 82 4.06 9.28 -2.63
CA LYS A 82 2.63 9.43 -2.98
C LYS A 82 2.18 10.87 -3.07
N LEU A 83 2.66 11.75 -2.18
CA LEU A 83 2.38 13.19 -2.28
C LEU A 83 3.05 13.83 -3.51
N LYS A 84 4.26 13.38 -3.86
CA LYS A 84 5.08 13.97 -4.93
C LYS A 84 4.68 13.48 -6.32
N TYR A 85 4.37 12.18 -6.47
CA TYR A 85 4.21 11.50 -7.75
C TYR A 85 2.85 10.80 -7.92
N GLY A 86 2.01 10.81 -6.89
CA GLY A 86 0.68 10.21 -6.97
C GLY A 86 -0.24 10.99 -7.91
N ASP A 87 -1.11 10.27 -8.60
CA ASP A 87 -2.25 10.83 -9.34
C ASP A 87 -3.33 11.36 -8.36
N SER A 88 -4.47 11.79 -8.90
CA SER A 88 -5.61 12.26 -8.09
C SER A 88 -6.20 11.20 -7.15
N PHE A 89 -5.81 9.94 -7.30
CA PHE A 89 -6.21 8.79 -6.49
C PHE A 89 -5.09 8.29 -5.56
N GLY A 90 -3.89 8.88 -5.64
CA GLY A 90 -2.73 8.52 -4.85
C GLY A 90 -1.95 7.31 -5.38
N ASN A 91 -2.24 6.87 -6.62
CA ASN A 91 -1.49 5.82 -7.32
C ASN A 91 -0.27 6.44 -8.02
N ILE A 92 0.86 5.74 -8.00
CA ILE A 92 2.09 6.19 -8.67
C ILE A 92 2.26 5.49 -10.02
N ASN A 93 2.44 6.26 -11.09
CA ASN A 93 2.96 5.76 -12.36
C ASN A 93 4.49 5.74 -12.34
N TYR A 94 5.07 4.62 -11.94
CA TYR A 94 6.54 4.49 -11.77
C TYR A 94 7.32 4.61 -13.08
N ASP A 95 6.68 4.46 -14.25
CA ASP A 95 7.32 4.61 -15.56
C ASP A 95 7.65 6.08 -15.89
N LEU A 96 7.01 7.02 -15.21
CA LEU A 96 7.25 8.46 -15.38
C LEU A 96 8.26 9.03 -14.37
N MET A 97 8.77 8.19 -13.46
CA MET A 97 9.70 8.61 -12.42
C MET A 97 11.15 8.61 -12.89
N PRO A 98 11.99 9.50 -12.35
CA PRO A 98 13.44 9.35 -12.47
C PRO A 98 13.89 7.99 -11.92
N GLU A 99 14.78 7.30 -12.64
CA GLU A 99 15.22 5.94 -12.29
C GLU A 99 15.77 5.85 -10.86
N GLU A 100 16.52 6.86 -10.40
CA GLU A 100 17.05 6.91 -9.03
C GLU A 100 15.94 6.93 -7.97
N GLU A 101 14.87 7.67 -8.20
CA GLU A 101 13.73 7.77 -7.28
C GLU A 101 12.87 6.49 -7.32
N LYS A 102 12.73 5.89 -8.50
CA LYS A 102 12.07 4.59 -8.67
C LYS A 102 12.81 3.50 -7.91
N GLU A 103 14.13 3.41 -8.05
CA GLU A 103 14.95 2.42 -7.33
C GLU A 103 14.97 2.67 -5.82
N LYS A 104 14.95 3.93 -5.38
CA LYS A 104 14.81 4.27 -3.97
C LYS A 104 13.49 3.73 -3.39
N ILE A 105 12.36 3.96 -4.08
CA ILE A 105 11.06 3.46 -3.61
C ILE A 105 11.04 1.93 -3.66
N ARG A 106 11.55 1.35 -4.74
CA ARG A 106 11.65 -0.10 -4.90
C ARG A 106 12.44 -0.72 -3.75
N ALA A 107 13.64 -0.23 -3.45
CA ALA A 107 14.44 -0.69 -2.32
C ALA A 107 13.74 -0.49 -0.97
N ASN A 108 13.03 0.62 -0.80
CA ASN A 108 12.21 0.85 0.39
C ASN A 108 11.05 -0.15 0.51
N SER A 109 10.42 -0.55 -0.59
CA SER A 109 9.36 -1.57 -0.61
C SER A 109 9.86 -2.95 -0.16
N PHE A 110 11.12 -3.31 -0.44
CA PHE A 110 11.75 -4.52 0.12
C PHE A 110 11.87 -4.50 1.66
N VAL A 111 11.99 -3.30 2.24
CA VAL A 111 12.07 -3.11 3.69
C VAL A 111 10.67 -3.04 4.29
N LEU A 112 9.73 -2.40 3.61
CA LEU A 112 8.36 -2.22 4.08
C LEU A 112 7.51 -3.48 4.05
N GLN A 113 7.66 -4.32 3.03
CA GLN A 113 6.75 -5.45 2.82
C GLN A 113 6.66 -6.42 4.01
N PRO A 114 7.76 -6.80 4.70
CA PRO A 114 7.65 -7.66 5.88
C PRO A 114 6.85 -7.03 7.04
N TYR A 115 6.88 -5.69 7.18
CA TYR A 115 6.04 -5.01 8.15
C TYR A 115 4.56 -5.10 7.78
N PHE A 116 4.23 -4.96 6.48
CA PHE A 116 2.85 -5.15 6.03
C PHE A 116 2.37 -6.59 6.18
N ASP A 117 3.22 -7.57 5.89
CA ASP A 117 2.90 -8.98 6.11
C ASP A 117 2.58 -9.22 7.61
N LYS A 118 3.46 -8.75 8.52
CA LYS A 118 3.25 -8.86 9.98
C LYS A 118 1.95 -8.20 10.43
N LEU A 119 1.70 -6.95 10.03
CA LEU A 119 0.48 -6.20 10.38
C LEU A 119 -0.80 -6.79 9.80
N ASN A 120 -0.69 -7.61 8.75
CA ASN A 120 -1.82 -8.35 8.18
C ASN A 120 -2.02 -9.75 8.82
N GLY A 121 -1.18 -10.11 9.81
CA GLY A 121 -1.13 -11.42 10.44
C GLY A 121 -0.67 -12.52 9.48
N ASP A 122 0.11 -12.16 8.46
CA ASP A 122 0.63 -13.06 7.43
C ASP A 122 2.07 -13.49 7.75
N VAL A 123 2.45 -14.67 7.27
CA VAL A 123 3.85 -15.07 7.23
C VAL A 123 4.60 -14.13 6.27
N SER A 124 5.82 -13.76 6.61
CA SER A 124 6.64 -12.87 5.79
C SER A 124 6.82 -13.43 4.37
N SER A 125 6.34 -12.70 3.37
CA SER A 125 6.53 -13.04 1.94
C SER A 125 8.02 -13.14 1.60
N LYS A 126 8.87 -12.38 2.29
CA LYS A 126 10.33 -12.44 2.16
C LYS A 126 10.95 -13.74 2.67
N GLU A 127 10.30 -14.40 3.64
CA GLU A 127 10.76 -15.68 4.20
C GLU A 127 10.20 -16.86 3.40
N LEU A 128 9.02 -16.71 2.81
CA LEU A 128 8.37 -17.74 2.00
C LEU A 128 8.94 -17.88 0.59
N LEU A 129 9.28 -16.75 -0.04
CA LEU A 129 9.72 -16.68 -1.42
C LEU A 129 11.25 -16.77 -1.52
N SER A 130 11.76 -17.33 -2.61
CA SER A 130 13.17 -17.16 -2.94
C SER A 130 13.51 -15.68 -3.15
N SER A 131 14.78 -15.29 -3.03
CA SER A 131 15.18 -13.89 -3.25
C SER A 131 14.78 -13.35 -4.64
N TYR A 132 14.74 -14.23 -5.65
CA TYR A 132 14.29 -13.89 -6.99
C TYR A 132 12.78 -13.69 -7.05
N GLU A 133 12.00 -14.60 -6.47
CA GLU A 133 10.52 -14.48 -6.44
C GLU A 133 10.06 -13.28 -5.61
N TYR A 134 10.73 -13.01 -4.48
CA TYR A 134 10.46 -11.83 -3.67
C TYR A 134 10.73 -10.54 -4.45
N LYS A 135 11.81 -10.51 -5.25
CA LYS A 135 12.09 -9.40 -6.16
C LYS A 135 10.95 -9.19 -7.15
N LEU A 136 10.51 -10.26 -7.81
CA LEU A 136 9.38 -10.21 -8.75
C LEU A 136 8.08 -9.78 -8.07
N PHE A 137 7.86 -10.17 -6.81
CA PHE A 137 6.68 -9.79 -6.05
C PHE A 137 6.62 -8.29 -5.81
N ILE A 138 7.73 -7.68 -5.37
CA ILE A 138 7.80 -6.21 -5.24
C ILE A 138 7.60 -5.52 -6.59
N ASP A 139 8.24 -6.02 -7.66
CA ASP A 139 8.09 -5.47 -9.01
C ASP A 139 6.64 -5.58 -9.51
N ALA A 140 5.94 -6.67 -9.17
CA ALA A 140 4.54 -6.88 -9.49
C ALA A 140 3.62 -5.91 -8.74
N LEU A 141 3.87 -5.63 -7.46
CA LEU A 141 3.11 -4.63 -6.70
C LEU A 141 3.25 -3.22 -7.34
N MET A 142 4.46 -2.84 -7.74
CA MET A 142 4.70 -1.56 -8.44
C MET A 142 4.05 -1.53 -9.83
N THR A 143 4.09 -2.65 -10.56
CA THR A 143 3.42 -2.78 -11.87
C THR A 143 1.91 -2.63 -11.73
N TYR A 144 1.33 -3.27 -10.70
CA TYR A 144 -0.09 -3.18 -10.41
C TYR A 144 -0.51 -1.72 -10.20
N GLU A 145 0.19 -0.98 -9.34
CA GLU A 145 -0.09 0.43 -9.07
C GLU A 145 0.15 1.33 -10.31
N THR A 146 1.20 1.03 -11.10
CA THR A 146 1.46 1.75 -12.36
C THR A 146 0.26 1.64 -13.31
N ILE A 147 -0.33 0.45 -13.44
CA ILE A 147 -1.50 0.24 -14.29
C ILE A 147 -2.70 1.01 -13.76
N LEU A 148 -2.92 1.04 -12.43
CA LEU A 148 -4.00 1.83 -11.84
C LEU A 148 -3.85 3.32 -12.16
N ALA A 149 -2.63 3.85 -12.07
CA ALA A 149 -2.35 5.24 -12.38
C ALA A 149 -2.55 5.55 -13.87
N LYS A 150 -2.09 4.66 -14.77
CA LYS A 150 -2.28 4.83 -16.23
C LYS A 150 -3.75 4.76 -16.65
N ALA A 151 -4.53 3.93 -15.97
CA ALA A 151 -5.95 3.74 -16.25
C ALA A 151 -6.86 4.66 -15.41
N GLU A 152 -6.30 5.59 -14.63
CA GLU A 152 -7.01 6.53 -13.75
C GLU A 152 -8.06 5.84 -12.84
N ILE A 153 -7.69 4.70 -12.26
CA ILE A 153 -8.61 3.85 -11.49
C ILE A 153 -8.68 4.31 -10.04
N ASP A 154 -9.89 4.71 -9.65
CA ASP A 154 -10.25 5.03 -8.27
C ASP A 154 -10.62 3.77 -7.48
N THR A 155 -9.64 3.19 -6.77
CA THR A 155 -9.86 2.00 -5.94
C THR A 155 -10.71 2.27 -4.70
N SER A 156 -11.02 3.53 -4.36
CA SER A 156 -11.93 3.84 -3.26
C SER A 156 -13.38 3.48 -3.58
N LYS A 157 -13.72 3.32 -4.87
CA LYS A 157 -15.07 2.97 -5.34
C LYS A 157 -15.34 1.46 -5.37
N GLY A 158 -14.35 0.64 -5.04
CA GLY A 158 -14.49 -0.82 -4.98
C GLY A 158 -13.39 -1.56 -5.74
N PRO A 159 -13.56 -2.88 -5.96
CA PRO A 159 -12.57 -3.71 -6.63
C PRO A 159 -12.42 -3.32 -8.11
N VAL A 160 -11.21 -3.47 -8.62
CA VAL A 160 -10.90 -3.23 -10.04
C VAL A 160 -11.54 -4.33 -10.89
N VAL A 161 -12.38 -3.93 -11.85
CA VAL A 161 -12.98 -4.81 -12.85
C VAL A 161 -12.10 -4.78 -14.09
N ILE A 162 -11.43 -5.91 -14.40
CA ILE A 162 -10.44 -5.99 -15.47
C ILE A 162 -11.04 -5.57 -16.82
N ASP A 163 -12.28 -6.00 -17.11
CA ASP A 163 -12.96 -5.68 -18.37
C ASP A 163 -13.22 -4.17 -18.56
N ASN A 164 -13.13 -3.38 -17.49
CA ASN A 164 -13.27 -1.92 -17.53
C ASN A 164 -11.92 -1.20 -17.71
N LEU A 165 -10.79 -1.91 -17.66
CA LEU A 165 -9.47 -1.33 -17.96
C LEU A 165 -9.31 -1.16 -19.48
N PRO A 166 -8.53 -0.17 -19.95
CA PRO A 166 -8.10 -0.10 -21.34
C PRO A 166 -7.48 -1.43 -21.80
N GLU A 167 -7.83 -1.87 -23.01
CA GLU A 167 -7.48 -3.19 -23.55
C GLU A 167 -5.97 -3.47 -23.46
N GLU A 168 -5.13 -2.46 -23.71
CA GLU A 168 -3.67 -2.54 -23.63
C GLU A 168 -3.13 -2.92 -22.24
N TYR A 169 -3.89 -2.72 -21.17
CA TYR A 169 -3.47 -3.04 -19.80
C TYR A 169 -4.11 -4.32 -19.25
N GLN A 170 -5.15 -4.85 -19.88
CA GLN A 170 -5.95 -5.94 -19.31
C GLN A 170 -5.14 -7.22 -19.08
N GLU A 171 -4.37 -7.65 -20.07
CA GLU A 171 -3.58 -8.89 -19.97
C GLU A 171 -2.50 -8.76 -18.91
N GLN A 172 -1.73 -7.68 -18.94
CA GLN A 172 -0.67 -7.43 -17.96
C GLN A 172 -1.25 -7.34 -16.54
N PHE A 173 -2.33 -6.58 -16.36
CA PHE A 173 -2.99 -6.45 -15.06
C PHE A 173 -3.48 -7.80 -14.53
N LYS A 174 -4.10 -8.61 -15.38
CA LYS A 174 -4.57 -9.96 -15.03
C LYS A 174 -3.41 -10.86 -14.58
N LEU A 175 -2.29 -10.87 -15.30
CA LEU A 175 -1.12 -11.67 -14.95
C LEU A 175 -0.48 -11.19 -13.65
N THR A 176 -0.30 -9.88 -13.50
CA THR A 176 0.22 -9.25 -12.28
C THR A 176 -0.66 -9.55 -11.07
N GLN A 177 -1.98 -9.37 -11.19
CA GLN A 177 -2.94 -9.66 -10.12
C GLN A 177 -2.94 -11.14 -9.75
N LYS A 178 -2.87 -12.04 -10.74
CA LYS A 178 -2.79 -13.50 -10.49
C LYS A 178 -1.54 -13.86 -9.71
N PHE A 179 -0.39 -13.28 -10.06
CA PHE A 179 0.87 -13.54 -9.36
C PHE A 179 0.84 -13.02 -7.91
N ILE A 180 0.41 -11.76 -7.70
CA ILE A 180 0.23 -11.20 -6.35
C ILE A 180 -0.71 -12.08 -5.52
N HIS A 181 -1.85 -12.50 -6.11
CA HIS A 181 -2.80 -13.37 -5.43
C HIS A 181 -2.19 -14.72 -5.06
N SER A 182 -1.34 -15.30 -5.91
CA SER A 182 -0.68 -16.58 -5.59
C SER A 182 0.25 -16.47 -4.37
N VAL A 183 0.95 -15.34 -4.21
CA VAL A 183 1.77 -15.08 -3.01
C VAL A 183 0.89 -14.96 -1.76
N TYR A 184 -0.23 -14.24 -1.85
CA TYR A 184 -1.18 -14.13 -0.74
C TYR A 184 -1.81 -15.48 -0.36
N GLN A 185 -2.15 -16.32 -1.33
CA GLN A 185 -2.63 -17.67 -1.05
C GLN A 185 -1.56 -18.52 -0.35
N LEU A 186 -0.30 -18.41 -0.77
CA LEU A 186 0.80 -19.10 -0.10
C LEU A 186 0.97 -18.63 1.36
N GLN A 187 0.83 -17.33 1.64
CA GLN A 187 0.84 -16.81 3.01
C GLN A 187 -0.32 -17.34 3.86
N GLU A 188 -1.53 -17.43 3.27
CA GLU A 188 -2.71 -17.98 3.94
C GLU A 188 -2.54 -19.48 4.27
N GLU A 189 -1.98 -20.27 3.36
CA GLU A 189 -1.73 -21.70 3.56
C GLU A 189 -0.71 -21.98 4.68
N GLN A 190 0.21 -21.04 4.94
CA GLN A 190 1.25 -21.16 5.97
C GLN A 190 0.84 -20.54 7.30
N ARG A 191 -0.38 -19.98 7.41
CA ARG A 191 -0.91 -19.40 8.63
C ARG A 191 -1.41 -20.52 9.56
N GLN A 192 -0.68 -20.76 10.65
CA GLN A 192 -1.05 -21.76 11.69
C GLN A 192 -2.26 -21.32 12.52
#